data_AF-A0A444X6K1-F1
#
_entry.id   AF-A0A444X6K1-F1
#
_cell.length_a   1.000
_cell.length_b   1.000
_cell.length_c   1.000
_cell.angle_alpha   90.00
_cell.angle_beta   90.00
_cell.angle_gamma   90.00
#
_symmetry.space_group_name_H-M   'P 1'
#
loop_
_entity.id
_entity.type
_entity.pdbx_description
1 polymer ?
#
loop_
_entity_poly.entity_id
_entity_poly.type
_entity_poly.pdbx_seq_one_letter_code
_entity_poly.pdbx_strand_id
1 'polypeptide(L)'
;MDKYLVKSELETMKLGAIEEVEQAECECCGLKEECTRVYKRQVQERYCGKWVCGLCAEAVKERVVVVAMEDALNQHKDFCNQYNATTRINPKLSLTLSMREIAKRSLEKRKSMSKLGRSSSYP
;
A
#
# COMPACT_ATOMS: atom_id res chain seq x y z
N MET A 1 -19.72 49.77 -19.85
CA MET A 1 -19.93 48.31 -19.77
C MET A 1 -18.65 47.53 -20.04
N ASP A 2 -17.67 48.11 -20.74
CA ASP A 2 -16.44 47.42 -21.20
C ASP A 2 -15.49 47.04 -20.07
N LYS A 3 -15.49 47.80 -18.96
CA LYS A 3 -14.69 47.46 -17.77
C LYS A 3 -15.14 46.18 -17.07
N TYR A 4 -16.41 45.78 -17.23
CA TYR A 4 -16.92 44.52 -16.69
C TYR A 4 -16.54 43.34 -17.59
N LEU A 5 -16.51 43.53 -18.91
CA LEU A 5 -16.08 42.51 -19.87
C LEU A 5 -14.59 42.16 -19.71
N VAL A 6 -13.75 43.19 -19.59
CA VAL A 6 -12.30 43.04 -19.35
C VAL A 6 -12.01 42.40 -17.98
N LYS A 7 -12.86 42.64 -16.98
CA LYS A 7 -12.74 42.00 -15.67
C LYS A 7 -13.11 40.52 -15.72
N SER A 8 -14.13 40.13 -16.48
CA SER A 8 -14.48 38.71 -16.69
C SER A 8 -13.44 37.94 -17.51
N GLU A 9 -12.81 38.59 -18.49
CA GLU A 9 -11.71 38.03 -19.31
C GLU A 9 -10.41 37.85 -18.49
N LEU A 10 -10.14 38.78 -17.57
CA LEU A 10 -9.02 38.68 -16.63
C LEU A 10 -9.25 37.64 -15.52
N GLU A 11 -10.50 37.47 -15.07
CA GLU A 11 -10.89 36.41 -14.13
C GLU A 11 -10.80 35.02 -14.80
N THR A 12 -11.16 34.89 -16.09
CA THR A 12 -10.96 33.66 -16.87
C THR A 12 -9.49 33.37 -17.19
N MET A 13 -8.64 34.40 -17.37
CA MET A 13 -7.18 34.23 -17.45
C MET A 13 -6.52 33.94 -16.09
N LYS A 14 -7.11 34.36 -14.97
CA LYS A 14 -6.64 34.09 -13.59
C LYS A 14 -7.14 32.79 -13.01
N LEU A 15 -8.20 32.17 -13.54
CA LEU A 15 -8.42 30.72 -13.44
C LEU A 15 -7.43 29.96 -14.33
N GLY A 16 -6.14 30.33 -14.23
CA GLY A 16 -5.05 29.66 -14.92
C GLY A 16 -5.09 28.19 -14.58
N ALA A 17 -5.38 27.36 -15.59
CA ALA A 17 -5.30 25.91 -15.58
C ALA A 17 -5.79 25.27 -14.28
N ILE A 18 -7.11 25.08 -14.14
CA ILE A 18 -7.59 23.98 -13.29
C ILE A 18 -6.95 22.72 -13.90
N GLU A 19 -5.88 22.23 -13.28
CA GLU A 19 -5.22 21.02 -13.73
C GLU A 19 -6.23 19.89 -13.63
N GLU A 20 -6.62 19.33 -14.78
CA GLU A 20 -7.70 18.38 -14.85
C GLU A 20 -7.38 17.20 -13.93
N VAL A 21 -8.15 17.09 -12.84
CA VAL A 21 -8.06 15.99 -11.89
C VAL A 21 -8.92 14.84 -12.37
N GLU A 22 -8.39 13.63 -12.24
CA GLU A 22 -9.09 12.40 -12.53
C GLU A 22 -8.99 11.43 -11.35
N GLN A 23 -9.99 10.56 -11.22
CA GLN A 23 -9.95 9.48 -10.24
C GLN A 23 -9.16 8.31 -10.81
N ALA A 24 -8.15 7.84 -10.08
CA ALA A 24 -7.32 6.72 -10.47
C ALA A 24 -7.31 5.65 -9.36
N GLU A 25 -7.46 4.39 -9.75
CA GLU A 25 -7.50 3.25 -8.84
C GLU A 25 -6.12 2.59 -8.74
N CYS A 26 -5.55 2.54 -7.54
CA CYS A 26 -4.24 1.97 -7.29
C CYS A 26 -4.19 0.47 -7.63
N GLU A 27 -3.21 0.07 -8.44
CA GLU A 27 -3.06 -1.31 -8.91
C GLU A 27 -2.53 -2.29 -7.85
N CYS A 28 -2.07 -1.79 -6.71
CA CYS A 28 -1.72 -2.61 -5.55
C CYS A 28 -2.94 -2.90 -4.64
N CYS A 29 -3.60 -1.87 -4.13
CA CYS A 29 -4.59 -2.01 -3.06
C CYS A 29 -6.05 -1.71 -3.45
N GLY A 30 -6.31 -1.20 -4.65
CA GLY A 30 -7.64 -0.81 -5.11
C GLY A 30 -8.19 0.49 -4.50
N LEU A 31 -7.37 1.25 -3.77
CA LEU A 31 -7.76 2.57 -3.29
C LEU A 31 -7.88 3.55 -4.47
N LYS A 32 -8.97 4.31 -4.51
CA LYS A 32 -9.17 5.37 -5.50
C LYS A 32 -8.73 6.70 -4.93
N GLU A 33 -7.90 7.41 -5.68
CA GLU A 33 -7.40 8.75 -5.33
C GLU A 33 -7.67 9.71 -6.49
N GLU A 34 -7.91 10.98 -6.16
CA GLU A 34 -7.94 12.06 -7.15
C GLU A 34 -6.51 12.51 -7.42
N CYS A 35 -6.16 12.64 -8.69
CA CYS A 35 -4.83 13.06 -9.09
C CYS A 35 -4.86 13.86 -10.40
N THR A 36 -3.90 14.75 -10.57
CA THR A 36 -3.67 15.43 -11.85
C THR A 36 -3.09 14.44 -12.86
N ARG A 37 -3.43 14.60 -14.15
CA ARG A 37 -2.86 13.76 -15.23
C ARG A 37 -1.33 13.75 -15.28
N VAL A 38 -0.69 14.89 -14.99
CA VAL A 38 0.77 15.02 -14.98
C VAL A 38 1.37 14.16 -13.87
N TYR A 39 0.86 14.30 -12.64
CA TYR A 39 1.31 13.47 -11.52
C TYR A 39 1.10 11.97 -11.78
N LYS A 40 -0.05 11.57 -12.36
CA LYS A 40 -0.32 10.18 -12.72
C LYS A 40 0.77 9.58 -13.61
N ARG A 41 1.15 10.30 -14.67
CA ARG A 41 2.21 9.88 -15.59
C ARG A 41 3.55 9.73 -14.90
N GLN A 42 3.93 10.70 -14.05
CA GLN A 42 5.18 10.64 -13.29
C GLN A 42 5.24 9.45 -12.34
N VAL A 43 4.11 9.10 -11.72
CA VAL A 43 4.01 7.89 -10.88
C VAL A 43 4.18 6.64 -11.75
N GLN A 44 3.47 6.54 -12.87
CA GLN A 44 3.59 5.39 -13.76
C GLN A 44 5.02 5.19 -14.28
N GLU A 45 5.73 6.26 -14.64
CA GLU A 45 7.15 6.20 -15.05
C GLU A 45 8.06 5.62 -13.95
N ARG A 46 7.77 5.91 -12.68
CA ARG A 46 8.56 5.42 -11.53
C ARG A 46 8.24 3.98 -11.14
N TYR A 47 7.01 3.53 -11.36
CA TYR A 47 6.49 2.27 -10.86
C TYR A 47 6.12 1.31 -12.00
N CYS A 48 7.03 1.15 -12.97
CA CYS A 48 6.91 0.17 -14.05
C CYS A 48 5.62 0.27 -14.87
N GLY A 49 5.18 1.50 -15.16
CA GLY A 49 3.95 1.80 -15.90
C GLY A 49 2.67 1.75 -15.06
N LYS A 50 2.75 1.42 -13.76
CA LYS A 50 1.58 1.19 -12.91
C LYS A 50 1.24 2.41 -12.08
N TRP A 51 -0.06 2.69 -11.93
CA TRP A 51 -0.52 3.71 -10.98
C TRP A 51 -0.57 3.14 -9.56
N VAL A 52 0.10 3.82 -8.64
CA VAL A 52 0.23 3.43 -7.23
C VAL A 52 -0.18 4.61 -6.35
N CYS A 53 -1.07 4.38 -5.38
CA CYS A 53 -1.48 5.42 -4.44
C CYS A 53 -0.32 5.91 -3.57
N GLY A 54 -0.45 7.09 -2.98
CA GLY A 54 0.62 7.69 -2.16
C GLY A 54 1.13 6.77 -1.05
N LEU A 55 0.24 6.00 -0.40
CA LEU A 55 0.62 5.08 0.68
C LEU A 55 1.37 3.85 0.16
N CYS A 56 0.91 3.24 -0.94
CA CYS A 56 1.60 2.12 -1.55
C CYS A 56 2.95 2.55 -2.16
N ALA A 57 3.05 3.78 -2.66
CA ALA A 57 4.28 4.33 -3.20
C ALA A 57 5.39 4.40 -2.14
N GLU A 58 5.09 4.87 -0.93
CA GLU A 58 6.04 4.85 0.20
C GLU A 58 6.38 3.41 0.63
N ALA A 59 5.38 2.52 0.72
CA ALA A 59 5.61 1.13 1.11
C ALA A 59 6.49 0.35 0.11
N VAL A 60 6.40 0.67 -1.19
CA VAL A 60 7.26 0.08 -2.23
C VAL A 60 8.68 0.64 -2.13
N LYS A 61 8.87 1.95 -1.89
CA LYS A 61 10.21 2.55 -1.74
C LYS A 61 11.05 1.87 -0.65
N GLU A 62 10.44 1.51 0.48
CA GLU A 62 11.11 0.78 1.57
C GLU A 62 11.62 -0.61 1.13
N ARG A 63 10.96 -1.25 0.17
CA ARG A 63 11.34 -2.58 -0.34
C ARG A 63 12.43 -2.53 -1.41
N VAL A 64 12.48 -1.44 -2.19
CA VAL A 64 13.47 -1.25 -3.27
C VAL A 64 14.91 -1.22 -2.75
N VAL A 65 15.11 -0.93 -1.46
CA VAL A 65 16.43 -1.04 -0.80
C VAL A 65 17.01 -2.46 -0.89
N VAL A 66 16.17 -3.48 -1.04
CA VAL A 66 16.56 -4.90 -1.00
C VAL A 66 16.39 -5.59 -2.35
N VAL A 67 15.42 -5.19 -3.17
CA VAL A 67 15.05 -5.87 -4.43
C VAL A 67 14.79 -4.88 -5.56
N ALA A 68 14.73 -5.36 -6.81
CA ALA A 68 14.41 -4.51 -7.96
C ALA A 68 12.99 -3.91 -7.86
N MET A 69 12.75 -2.76 -8.49
CA MET A 69 11.46 -2.03 -8.42
C MET A 69 10.26 -2.92 -8.79
N GLU A 70 10.36 -3.69 -9.88
CA GLU A 70 9.29 -4.58 -10.31
C GLU A 70 8.99 -5.67 -9.25
N ASP A 71 10.03 -6.25 -8.65
CA ASP A 71 9.88 -7.26 -7.60
C ASP A 71 9.30 -6.66 -6.32
N ALA A 72 9.76 -5.47 -5.92
CA ALA A 72 9.22 -4.72 -4.79
C ALA A 72 7.72 -4.45 -4.96
N LEU A 73 7.33 -4.04 -6.17
CA LEU A 73 5.94 -3.75 -6.50
C LEU A 73 5.09 -5.02 -6.53
N ASN A 74 5.57 -6.11 -7.12
CA ASN A 74 4.84 -7.38 -7.17
C ASN A 74 4.65 -7.98 -5.78
N GLN A 75 5.70 -7.99 -4.94
CA GLN A 75 5.58 -8.41 -3.54
C GLN A 75 4.58 -7.55 -2.74
N HIS A 76 4.57 -6.24 -2.98
CA HIS A 76 3.61 -5.36 -2.31
C HIS A 76 2.19 -5.59 -2.80
N LYS A 77 1.99 -5.81 -4.11
CA LYS A 77 0.70 -6.16 -4.69
C LYS A 77 0.16 -7.47 -4.09
N ASP A 78 0.99 -8.49 -3.96
CA ASP A 78 0.60 -9.76 -3.34
C ASP A 78 0.19 -9.58 -1.88
N PHE A 79 0.94 -8.78 -1.12
CA PHE A 79 0.58 -8.42 0.25
C PHE A 79 -0.78 -7.71 0.31
N CYS A 80 -1.02 -6.71 -0.56
CA CYS A 80 -2.29 -6.00 -0.63
C CYS A 80 -3.45 -6.92 -1.02
N ASN A 81 -3.25 -7.82 -1.98
CA ASN A 81 -4.23 -8.83 -2.38
C ASN A 81 -4.61 -9.73 -1.20
N GLN A 82 -3.62 -10.24 -0.46
CA GLN A 82 -3.86 -11.06 0.72
C GLN A 82 -4.60 -10.28 1.81
N TYR A 83 -4.19 -9.03 2.09
CA TYR A 83 -4.87 -8.17 3.05
C TYR A 83 -6.32 -7.92 2.66
N ASN A 84 -6.58 -7.61 1.38
CA ASN A 84 -7.91 -7.36 0.85
C ASN A 84 -8.79 -8.61 0.90
N ALA A 85 -8.25 -9.80 0.64
CA ALA A 85 -8.99 -11.06 0.68
C ALA A 85 -9.22 -11.61 2.10
N THR A 86 -8.53 -11.07 3.12
CA THR A 86 -8.59 -11.59 4.50
C THR A 86 -8.93 -10.50 5.50
N THR A 87 -7.93 -9.71 5.91
CA THR A 87 -8.04 -8.72 6.97
C THR A 87 -9.05 -7.63 6.67
N ARG A 88 -9.14 -7.13 5.44
CA ARG A 88 -10.10 -6.08 5.08
C ARG A 88 -11.55 -6.57 5.16
N ILE A 89 -11.82 -7.83 4.77
CA ILE A 89 -13.17 -8.42 4.78
C ILE A 89 -13.63 -8.66 6.22
N ASN A 90 -12.75 -9.20 7.07
CA ASN A 90 -13.09 -9.47 8.46
C ASN A 90 -11.89 -9.22 9.40
N PRO A 91 -11.67 -7.95 9.83
CA PRO A 91 -10.55 -7.60 10.68
C PRO A 91 -10.55 -8.33 12.03
N LYS A 92 -11.76 -8.55 12.60
CA LYS A 92 -11.92 -9.27 13.88
C LYS A 92 -11.49 -10.72 13.77
N LEU A 93 -11.96 -11.42 12.74
CA LEU A 93 -11.56 -12.81 12.50
C LEU A 93 -10.05 -12.91 12.24
N SER A 94 -9.51 -12.04 11.37
CA SER A 94 -8.07 -11.99 11.09
C SER A 94 -7.26 -11.84 12.38
N LEU A 95 -7.62 -10.88 13.25
CA LEU A 95 -6.99 -10.71 14.55
C LEU A 95 -7.07 -11.97 15.43
N THR A 96 -8.25 -12.58 15.55
CA THR A 96 -8.41 -13.79 16.37
C THR A 96 -7.58 -14.97 15.85
N LEU A 97 -7.45 -15.11 14.52
CA LEU A 97 -6.61 -16.13 13.90
C LEU A 97 -5.13 -15.85 14.15
N SER A 98 -4.69 -14.59 14.07
CA SER A 98 -3.32 -14.20 14.42
C SER A 98 -3.00 -14.49 15.89
N MET A 99 -3.90 -14.13 16.81
CA MET A 99 -3.74 -14.44 18.25
C MET A 99 -3.67 -15.94 18.51
N ARG A 100 -4.51 -16.73 17.83
CA ARG A 100 -4.48 -18.20 17.90
C ARG A 100 -3.14 -18.75 17.43
N GLU A 101 -2.62 -18.24 16.31
CA GLU A 101 -1.35 -18.69 15.75
C GLU A 101 -0.16 -18.36 16.67
N ILE A 102 -0.16 -17.17 17.28
CA ILE A 102 0.83 -16.78 18.29
C ILE A 102 0.81 -17.77 19.45
N ALA A 103 -0.36 -18.05 20.03
CA ALA A 103 -0.51 -18.98 21.14
C ALA A 103 -0.03 -20.41 20.77
N LYS A 104 -0.33 -20.89 19.56
CA LYS A 104 0.16 -22.17 19.04
C LYS A 104 1.69 -22.21 18.96
N ARG A 105 2.32 -21.20 18.36
CA ARG A 105 3.79 -21.11 18.24
C ARG A 105 4.46 -21.07 19.62
N SER A 106 3.90 -20.33 20.57
CA SER A 106 4.39 -20.28 21.95
C SER A 106 4.30 -21.65 22.65
N LEU A 107 3.24 -22.43 22.42
CA LEU A 107 3.11 -23.77 22.97
C LEU A 107 4.14 -24.73 22.37
N GLU A 108 4.32 -24.73 21.05
CA GLU A 108 5.28 -25.62 20.39
C GLU A 108 6.73 -25.30 20.78
N LYS A 109 7.08 -24.02 20.95
CA LYS A 109 8.38 -23.60 21.48
C LYS A 109 8.63 -24.11 22.91
N ARG A 110 7.61 -24.15 23.77
CA ARG A 110 7.75 -24.74 25.12
C ARG A 110 7.96 -26.24 25.07
N LYS A 111 7.25 -26.96 24.20
CA LYS A 111 7.42 -28.40 24.00
C LYS A 111 8.83 -28.74 23.50
N SER A 112 9.37 -27.99 22.53
CA SER A 112 10.73 -28.23 22.04
C SER A 112 11.79 -28.01 23.13
N MET A 113 11.65 -26.98 23.96
CA MET A 113 12.54 -26.73 25.10
C MET A 113 12.46 -27.83 26.16
N SER A 114 11.26 -28.35 26.45
CA SER A 114 11.09 -29.47 27.41
C SER A 114 11.69 -30.80 26.91
N LYS A 115 11.84 -30.99 25.60
CA LYS A 115 12.52 -32.17 25.02
C LYS A 115 14.05 -32.09 25.18
N LEU A 116 14.63 -30.90 25.14
CA LEU A 116 16.06 -30.68 25.36
C LEU A 116 16.46 -30.77 26.84
N GLY A 117 15.55 -30.49 27.77
CA GLY A 117 15.78 -30.58 29.22
C GLY A 117 15.63 -31.98 29.84
N ARG A 118 15.16 -32.99 29.07
CA ARG A 118 15.00 -34.38 29.55
C ARG A 118 16.18 -35.30 29.22
N SER A 119 17.28 -34.76 28.72
CA SER A 119 18.56 -35.46 28.62
C SER A 119 19.35 -35.28 29.93
N SER A 120 18.77 -35.67 31.06
CA SER A 120 19.55 -35.84 32.29
C SER A 120 20.30 -37.15 32.18
N SER A 121 21.63 -37.05 32.18
CA SER A 121 22.59 -38.12 32.38
C SER A 121 22.12 -39.09 33.47
N TYR A 122 22.03 -40.37 33.13
CA TYR A 122 22.06 -41.44 34.14
C TYR A 122 23.53 -41.70 34.53
N PRO A 123 23.83 -41.93 35.82
CA PRO A 123 25.16 -42.35 36.26
C PRO A 123 25.54 -43.75 35.74
#